data_AF-A0A271LZF1-F1
#
_entry.id   AF-A0A271LZF1-F1
#
_cell.length_a   1.000
_cell.length_b   1.000
_cell.length_c   1.000
_cell.angle_alpha   90.00
_cell.angle_beta   90.00
_cell.angle_gamma   90.00
#
_symmetry.space_group_name_H-M   'P 1'
#
loop_
_entity.id
_entity.type
_entity.pdbx_description
1 polymer ?
#
loop_
_entity_poly.entity_id
_entity_poly.type
_entity_poly.pdbx_seq_one_letter_code
_entity_poly.pdbx_strand_id
1 'polypeptide(L)'
;MMNSIFQLSPDMEKPKVVKRKKPFLFRRSKRIFKQRTEEHGFMELFIKILIRNLTYLSGYFRLVSVTGAAIVVVPPILFKVLILIGFSFFIHGWIISLWDQVILSHPISKKYETKPAFYHARKKMSLYSSIPTVSFLVILLIVNII
;
A
#
# COMPACT_ATOMS: atom_id res chain seq x y z
N MET A 1 -2.90 13.13 38.87
CA MET A 1 -2.92 11.74 38.33
C MET A 1 -3.80 11.59 37.07
N MET A 2 -4.69 12.53 36.74
CA MET A 2 -5.59 12.44 35.57
C MET A 2 -4.98 12.86 34.21
N ASN A 3 -3.89 13.65 34.22
CA ASN A 3 -3.32 14.20 32.98
C ASN A 3 -2.48 13.20 32.16
N SER A 4 -2.05 12.09 32.77
CA SER A 4 -1.19 11.10 32.11
C SER A 4 -1.97 10.12 31.21
N ILE A 5 -3.29 10.02 31.41
CA ILE A 5 -4.15 9.09 30.65
C ILE A 5 -4.43 9.63 29.25
N PHE A 6 -4.48 10.97 29.10
CA PHE A 6 -4.70 11.61 27.79
C PHE A 6 -3.46 11.59 26.89
N GLN A 7 -2.25 11.45 27.45
CA GLN A 7 -1.01 11.36 26.66
C GLN A 7 -0.81 9.98 26.01
N LEU A 8 -1.56 8.96 26.46
CA LEU A 8 -1.58 7.60 25.91
C LEU A 8 -2.74 7.38 24.95
N SER A 9 -3.60 8.38 24.75
CA SER A 9 -4.57 8.31 23.66
C SER A 9 -3.74 8.24 22.37
N PRO A 10 -3.89 7.21 21.53
CA PRO A 10 -3.29 7.24 20.22
C PRO A 10 -4.00 8.40 19.53
N ASP A 11 -3.36 9.57 19.51
CA ASP A 11 -3.62 10.60 18.56
C ASP A 11 -3.53 9.89 17.22
N MET A 12 -4.69 9.44 16.71
CA MET A 12 -4.80 8.88 15.38
C MET A 12 -4.25 9.98 14.51
N GLU A 13 -3.00 9.82 14.06
CA GLU A 13 -2.34 10.78 13.19
C GLU A 13 -3.31 11.01 12.05
N LYS A 14 -4.04 12.13 12.09
CA LYS A 14 -4.88 12.54 10.98
C LYS A 14 -3.87 12.69 9.87
N PRO A 15 -3.88 11.82 8.85
CA PRO A 15 -2.80 11.80 7.88
C PRO A 15 -2.70 13.21 7.34
N LYS A 16 -1.51 13.82 7.45
CA LYS A 16 -1.30 15.23 7.10
C LYS A 16 -1.78 15.39 5.66
N VAL A 17 -2.99 15.90 5.47
CA VAL A 17 -3.58 16.03 4.14
C VAL A 17 -2.87 17.21 3.51
N VAL A 18 -1.77 16.93 2.81
CA VAL A 18 -1.07 17.93 2.02
C VAL A 18 -2.03 18.35 0.90
N LYS A 19 -2.81 19.41 1.14
CA LYS A 19 -3.73 20.00 0.18
C LYS A 19 -2.92 20.70 -0.93
N ARG A 20 -2.36 19.93 -1.87
CA ARG A 20 -1.74 20.49 -3.07
C ARG A 20 -2.84 21.10 -3.96
N LYS A 21 -2.75 22.41 -4.23
CA LYS A 21 -3.72 23.17 -5.05
C LYS A 21 -3.86 22.67 -6.50
N LYS A 22 -2.88 21.96 -7.06
CA LYS A 22 -2.94 21.36 -8.41
C LYS A 22 -2.28 19.97 -8.45
N PRO A 23 -2.98 18.92 -8.90
CA PRO A 23 -2.37 17.61 -9.11
C PRO A 23 -1.51 17.62 -10.39
N PHE A 24 -0.23 17.23 -10.28
CA PHE A 24 0.70 17.17 -11.42
C PHE A 24 0.29 16.06 -12.42
N LEU A 25 -0.07 14.87 -11.92
CA LEU A 25 -0.23 13.67 -12.76
C LEU A 25 -1.67 13.35 -13.26
N PHE A 26 -2.69 14.16 -12.93
CA PHE A 26 -4.09 13.88 -13.33
C PHE A 26 -4.92 15.16 -13.55
N ARG A 27 -4.36 16.15 -14.24
CA ARG A 27 -5.03 17.46 -14.50
C ARG A 27 -6.32 17.32 -15.32
N ARG A 28 -6.42 16.26 -16.13
CA ARG A 28 -7.66 15.75 -16.73
C ARG A 28 -7.74 14.30 -16.29
N SER A 29 -8.69 13.95 -15.43
CA SER A 29 -8.89 12.57 -14.95
C SER A 29 -9.23 11.65 -16.13
N LYS A 30 -8.21 11.23 -16.89
CA LYS A 30 -8.32 10.20 -17.90
C LYS A 30 -8.46 8.85 -17.19
N ARG A 31 -9.21 7.96 -17.82
CA ARG A 31 -9.50 6.61 -17.30
C ARG A 31 -8.23 5.78 -17.35
N ILE A 32 -7.94 5.02 -16.29
CA ILE A 32 -6.82 4.07 -16.27
C ILE A 32 -7.26 2.75 -16.88
N PHE A 33 -8.48 2.30 -16.55
CA PHE A 33 -9.04 1.06 -17.09
C PHE A 33 -10.02 1.34 -18.24
N LYS A 34 -9.96 0.51 -19.29
CA LYS A 34 -10.85 0.61 -20.46
C LYS A 34 -12.26 0.08 -20.16
N GLN A 35 -12.38 -0.97 -19.34
CA GLN A 35 -13.67 -1.58 -18.98
C GLN A 35 -14.31 -0.88 -17.78
N ARG A 36 -15.64 -0.69 -17.85
CA ARG A 36 -16.43 -0.10 -16.74
C ARG A 36 -17.04 -1.20 -15.87
N THR A 37 -16.31 -1.61 -14.86
CA THR A 37 -16.84 -2.40 -13.75
C THR A 37 -16.63 -1.65 -12.44
N GLU A 38 -17.52 -1.88 -11.47
CA GLU A 38 -17.43 -1.22 -10.15
C GLU A 38 -16.07 -1.48 -9.49
N GLU A 39 -15.54 -2.69 -9.63
CA GLU A 39 -14.23 -3.09 -9.11
C GLU A 39 -13.08 -2.23 -9.65
N HIS A 40 -13.03 -2.05 -10.96
CA HIS A 40 -11.98 -1.25 -11.62
C HIS A 40 -12.11 0.24 -11.25
N GLY A 41 -13.32 0.72 -10.99
CA GLY A 41 -13.55 2.07 -10.47
C GLY A 41 -12.90 2.29 -9.10
N PHE A 42 -13.08 1.34 -8.18
CA PHE A 42 -12.43 1.39 -6.86
C PHE A 42 -10.91 1.28 -6.96
N MET A 43 -10.40 0.36 -7.78
CA MET A 43 -8.95 0.23 -8.02
C MET A 43 -8.35 1.53 -8.59
N GLU A 44 -9.00 2.15 -9.57
CA GLU A 44 -8.54 3.41 -10.17
C GLU A 44 -8.51 4.55 -9.14
N LEU A 45 -9.54 4.62 -8.29
CA LEU A 45 -9.61 5.61 -7.22
C LEU A 45 -8.45 5.44 -6.24
N PHE A 46 -8.18 4.21 -5.80
CA PHE A 46 -7.07 3.92 -4.89
C PHE A 46 -5.70 4.26 -5.51
N ILE A 47 -5.45 3.83 -6.76
CA ILE A 47 -4.21 4.14 -7.50
C ILE A 47 -4.01 5.66 -7.60
N LYS A 48 -5.07 6.40 -7.93
CA LYS A 48 -5.01 7.86 -8.01
C LYS A 48 -4.69 8.49 -6.67
N ILE A 49 -5.23 7.99 -5.56
CA ILE A 49 -4.91 8.54 -4.24
C ILE A 49 -3.45 8.24 -3.87
N LEU A 50 -2.96 7.01 -4.10
CA LEU A 50 -1.56 6.66 -3.86
C LEU A 50 -0.60 7.57 -4.64
N ILE A 51 -0.86 7.81 -5.93
CA ILE A 51 -0.02 8.69 -6.75
C ILE A 51 -0.11 10.16 -6.28
N ARG A 52 -1.29 10.60 -5.82
CA ARG A 52 -1.48 11.97 -5.31
C ARG A 52 -0.84 12.18 -3.94
N ASN A 53 -0.73 11.14 -3.12
CA ASN A 53 -0.13 11.18 -1.79
C ASN A 53 1.20 10.42 -1.78
N LEU A 54 2.26 11.17 -2.12
CA LEU A 54 3.64 10.67 -2.15
C LEU A 54 4.09 10.05 -0.82
N THR A 55 3.46 10.38 0.31
CA THR A 55 3.82 9.77 1.61
C THR A 55 3.58 8.27 1.59
N TYR A 56 2.41 7.80 1.15
CA TYR A 56 2.10 6.37 1.07
C TYR A 56 2.97 5.66 0.04
N LEU A 57 3.19 6.30 -1.11
CA LEU A 57 4.06 5.75 -2.16
C LEU A 57 5.51 5.64 -1.68
N SER A 58 6.03 6.67 -1.00
CA SER A 58 7.38 6.65 -0.44
C SER A 58 7.52 5.63 0.70
N GLY A 59 6.48 5.43 1.50
CA GLY A 59 6.43 4.40 2.53
C GLY A 59 6.55 2.99 1.92
N TYR A 60 5.82 2.74 0.83
CA TYR A 60 5.91 1.48 0.09
C TYR A 60 7.34 1.26 -0.44
N PHE A 61 7.93 2.26 -1.12
CA PHE A 61 9.31 2.14 -1.60
C PHE A 61 10.31 1.95 -0.47
N ARG A 62 10.16 2.63 0.67
CA ARG A 62 11.02 2.45 1.84
C ARG A 62 10.96 1.01 2.36
N LEU A 63 9.76 0.43 2.49
CA LEU A 63 9.61 -0.96 2.91
C LEU A 63 10.32 -1.93 1.95
N VAL A 64 10.16 -1.72 0.64
CA VAL A 64 10.83 -2.55 -0.38
C VAL A 64 12.34 -2.38 -0.33
N SER A 65 12.84 -1.15 -0.19
CA SER A 65 14.27 -0.87 -0.11
C SER A 65 14.92 -1.44 1.15
N VAL A 66 14.27 -1.33 2.31
CA VAL A 66 14.78 -1.89 3.58
C VAL A 66 14.85 -3.41 3.49
N THR A 67 13.81 -4.06 2.96
CA THR A 67 13.82 -5.51 2.76
C THR A 67 14.86 -5.94 1.73
N GLY A 68 15.01 -5.20 0.64
CA GLY A 68 16.04 -5.44 -0.37
C GLY A 68 17.45 -5.35 0.23
N ALA A 69 17.73 -4.31 1.02
CA ALA A 69 19.00 -4.17 1.72
C ALA A 69 19.25 -5.31 2.72
N ALA A 70 18.21 -5.74 3.45
CA ALA A 70 18.31 -6.88 4.36
C ALA A 70 18.69 -8.18 3.63
N ILE A 71 18.15 -8.42 2.43
CA ILE A 71 18.50 -9.60 1.62
C ILE A 71 19.97 -9.57 1.18
N VAL A 72 20.52 -8.39 0.87
CA VAL A 72 21.93 -8.25 0.45
C VAL A 72 22.89 -8.42 1.62
N VAL A 73 22.55 -7.88 2.80
CA VAL A 73 23.45 -7.87 3.98
C VAL A 73 23.49 -9.22 4.69
N VAL A 74 22.37 -9.94 4.75
CA VAL A 74 22.27 -11.21 5.49
C VAL A 74 23.01 -12.32 4.74
N PRO A 75 24.07 -12.92 5.28
CA PRO A 75 24.82 -13.96 4.55
C PRO A 75 24.05 -15.29 4.38
N PRO A 76 23.36 -15.84 5.40
CA PRO A 76 22.71 -17.14 5.28
C PRO A 76 21.51 -17.16 4.32
N ILE A 77 21.49 -18.14 3.41
CA ILE A 77 20.40 -18.36 2.44
C ILE A 77 19.05 -18.58 3.13
N LEU A 78 19.03 -19.35 4.22
CA LEU A 78 17.79 -19.74 4.92
C LEU A 78 17.06 -18.52 5.48
N PHE A 79 17.81 -17.58 6.05
CA PHE A 79 17.26 -16.34 6.59
C PHE A 79 16.71 -15.43 5.48
N LYS A 80 17.36 -15.36 4.31
CA LYS A 80 16.83 -14.61 3.15
C LYS A 80 15.46 -15.12 2.71
N VAL A 81 15.31 -16.44 2.61
CA VAL A 81 14.04 -17.08 2.22
C VAL A 81 12.95 -16.82 3.27
N LEU A 82 13.29 -16.93 4.56
CA LEU A 82 12.35 -16.66 5.65
C LEU A 82 11.89 -15.19 5.64
N ILE A 83 12.80 -14.24 5.45
CA ILE A 83 12.48 -12.81 5.30
C ILE A 83 11.56 -12.59 4.11
N LEU A 84 11.82 -13.24 2.97
CA LEU A 84 11.02 -13.08 1.76
C LEU A 84 9.59 -13.59 1.96
N ILE A 85 9.42 -14.76 2.58
CA ILE A 85 8.10 -15.32 2.90
C ILE A 85 7.38 -14.40 3.88
N GLY A 86 8.03 -14.01 4.98
CA GLY A 86 7.45 -13.11 5.98
C GLY A 86 7.04 -11.76 5.38
N PHE A 87 7.91 -11.18 4.55
CA PHE A 87 7.64 -9.92 3.87
C PHE A 87 6.49 -10.04 2.86
N SER A 88 6.33 -11.17 2.19
CA SER A 88 5.21 -11.41 1.26
C SER A 88 3.86 -11.33 1.98
N PHE A 89 3.72 -11.98 3.13
CA PHE A 89 2.51 -11.88 3.95
C PHE A 89 2.34 -10.47 4.52
N PHE A 90 3.42 -9.88 5.01
CA PHE A 90 3.41 -8.54 5.58
C PHE A 90 2.96 -7.48 4.57
N ILE A 91 3.53 -7.45 3.37
CA ILE A 91 3.19 -6.44 2.35
C ILE A 91 1.74 -6.58 1.89
N HIS A 92 1.23 -7.82 1.81
CA HIS A 92 -0.16 -8.10 1.49
C HIS A 92 -1.11 -7.52 2.55
N GLY A 93 -0.83 -7.76 3.83
CA GLY A 93 -1.58 -7.18 4.95
C GLY A 93 -1.45 -5.66 5.03
N TRP A 94 -0.27 -5.13 4.75
CA TRP A 94 -0.01 -3.69 4.76
C TRP A 94 -0.79 -2.95 3.67
N ILE A 95 -0.84 -3.47 2.43
CA ILE A 95 -1.63 -2.88 1.34
C ILE A 95 -3.13 -2.93 1.68
N ILE A 96 -3.57 -4.03 2.29
CA ILE A 96 -4.94 -4.15 2.78
C ILE A 96 -5.25 -3.07 3.84
N SER A 97 -4.36 -2.87 4.80
CA SER A 97 -4.52 -1.83 5.82
C SER A 97 -4.51 -0.42 5.21
N LEU A 98 -3.61 -0.17 4.25
CA LEU A 98 -3.58 1.08 3.50
C LEU A 98 -4.86 1.34 2.73
N TRP A 99 -5.44 0.32 2.10
CA TRP A 99 -6.73 0.44 1.42
C TRP A 99 -7.80 0.94 2.38
N ASP A 100 -7.90 0.32 3.55
CA ASP A 100 -8.87 0.70 4.57
C ASP A 100 -8.61 2.14 5.06
N GLN A 101 -7.36 2.51 5.35
CA GLN A 101 -7.02 3.87 5.77
C GLN A 101 -7.33 4.92 4.69
N VAL A 102 -6.99 4.64 3.43
CA VAL A 102 -7.13 5.61 2.34
C VAL A 102 -8.58 5.73 1.88
N ILE A 103 -9.30 4.61 1.80
CA ILE A 103 -10.64 4.58 1.23
C ILE A 103 -11.69 4.80 2.32
N LEU A 104 -11.57 4.23 3.52
CA LEU A 104 -12.57 4.43 4.59
C LEU A 104 -12.42 5.78 5.30
N SER A 105 -11.28 6.48 5.16
CA SER A 105 -11.14 7.85 5.67
C SER A 105 -12.06 8.86 4.98
N HIS A 106 -12.59 8.55 3.80
CA HIS A 106 -13.52 9.42 3.10
C HIS A 106 -14.98 8.96 3.30
N PRO A 107 -15.90 9.82 3.77
CA PRO A 107 -17.28 9.43 4.10
C PRO A 107 -18.04 8.81 2.91
N ILE A 108 -17.74 9.28 1.69
CA ILE A 108 -18.40 8.81 0.47
C ILE A 108 -18.06 7.34 0.20
N SER A 109 -16.79 6.96 0.34
CA SER A 109 -16.35 5.59 0.09
C SER A 109 -16.74 4.63 1.21
N LYS A 110 -16.86 5.11 2.46
CA LYS A 110 -17.38 4.30 3.58
C LYS A 110 -18.79 3.77 3.30
N LYS A 111 -19.62 4.51 2.56
CA LYS A 111 -20.96 4.05 2.14
C LYS A 111 -20.92 2.79 1.25
N TYR A 112 -19.81 2.56 0.54
CA TYR A 112 -19.66 1.44 -0.39
C TYR A 112 -18.87 0.27 0.19
N GLU A 113 -18.49 0.33 1.46
CA GLU A 113 -17.72 -0.72 2.16
C GLU A 113 -18.42 -2.08 2.11
N THR A 114 -19.76 -2.10 2.19
CA THR A 114 -20.57 -3.32 2.21
C THR A 114 -20.81 -3.94 0.82
N LYS A 115 -20.37 -3.28 -0.26
CA LYS A 115 -20.54 -3.83 -1.62
C LYS A 115 -19.53 -4.95 -1.89
N PRO A 116 -19.93 -6.07 -2.52
CA PRO A 116 -18.99 -7.15 -2.87
C PRO A 116 -17.88 -6.68 -3.82
N ALA A 117 -18.19 -5.74 -4.72
CA ALA A 117 -17.22 -5.13 -5.63
C ALA A 117 -16.07 -4.41 -4.89
N PHE A 118 -16.33 -3.85 -3.70
CA PHE A 118 -15.30 -3.21 -2.87
C PHE A 118 -14.31 -4.24 -2.34
N TYR A 119 -14.83 -5.36 -1.82
CA TYR A 119 -14.00 -6.45 -1.30
C TYR A 119 -13.17 -7.11 -2.39
N HIS A 120 -13.77 -7.38 -3.57
CA HIS A 120 -13.05 -7.92 -4.72
C HIS A 120 -11.96 -6.97 -5.21
N ALA A 121 -12.24 -5.66 -5.27
CA ALA A 121 -11.25 -4.64 -5.64
C ALA A 121 -10.09 -4.59 -4.64
N ARG A 122 -10.36 -4.61 -3.33
CA ARG A 122 -9.35 -4.63 -2.27
C ARG A 122 -8.44 -5.85 -2.39
N LYS A 123 -9.01 -7.04 -2.52
CA LYS A 123 -8.24 -8.30 -2.65
C LYS A 123 -7.40 -8.31 -3.93
N LYS A 124 -7.99 -7.93 -5.07
CA LYS A 124 -7.28 -7.82 -6.35
C LYS A 124 -6.15 -6.81 -6.27
N MET A 125 -6.41 -5.61 -5.73
CA MET A 125 -5.39 -4.57 -5.63
C MET A 125 -4.21 -5.00 -4.74
N SER A 126 -4.50 -5.64 -3.61
CA SER A 126 -3.44 -6.17 -2.73
C SER A 126 -2.58 -7.21 -3.44
N LEU A 127 -3.20 -8.15 -4.17
CA LEU A 127 -2.47 -9.15 -4.96
C LEU A 127 -1.66 -8.51 -6.11
N TYR A 128 -2.29 -7.65 -6.91
CA TYR A 128 -1.64 -7.00 -8.05
C TYR A 128 -0.44 -6.15 -7.64
N SER A 129 -0.48 -5.54 -6.46
CA SER A 129 0.63 -4.74 -5.95
C SER A 129 1.67 -5.56 -5.19
N SER A 130 1.33 -6.71 -4.61
CA SER A 130 2.30 -7.56 -3.89
C SER A 130 3.13 -8.43 -4.84
N ILE A 131 2.52 -8.97 -5.90
CA ILE A 131 3.20 -9.83 -6.89
C ILE A 131 4.47 -9.17 -7.48
N PRO A 132 4.42 -7.97 -8.09
CA PRO A 132 5.60 -7.37 -8.70
C PRO A 132 6.70 -7.08 -7.67
N THR A 133 6.34 -6.76 -6.42
CA THR A 133 7.30 -6.58 -5.33
C THR A 133 8.04 -7.87 -5.01
N VAL A 134 7.30 -8.95 -4.81
CA VAL A 134 7.87 -10.24 -4.46
C VAL A 134 8.72 -10.75 -5.63
N SER A 135 8.25 -10.61 -6.87
CA SER A 135 9.05 -10.95 -8.05
C SER A 135 10.36 -10.16 -8.12
N PHE A 136 10.33 -8.85 -7.86
CA PHE A 136 11.54 -8.02 -7.81
C PHE A 136 12.53 -8.49 -6.72
N LEU A 137 12.03 -8.80 -5.51
CA LEU A 137 12.87 -9.29 -4.42
C LEU A 137 13.44 -10.69 -4.68
N VAL A 138 12.68 -11.58 -5.35
CA VAL A 138 13.17 -12.90 -5.77
C VAL A 138 14.29 -12.76 -6.80
N ILE A 139 14.14 -11.88 -7.79
CA ILE A 139 15.20 -11.61 -8.77
C ILE A 139 16.45 -11.09 -8.06
N LEU A 140 16.29 -10.16 -7.12
CA LEU A 140 17.40 -9.61 -6.34
C LEU A 140 18.10 -10.70 -5.52
N LEU A 141 17.34 -11.62 -4.93
CA LEU A 141 17.88 -12.77 -4.21
C LEU A 141 18.70 -13.67 -5.14
N ILE A 142 18.21 -13.99 -6.34
CA ILE A 142 18.92 -14.83 -7.32
C ILE A 142 20.24 -14.14 -7.73
N VAL A 143 20.20 -12.85 -8.06
CA VAL A 143 21.40 -12.08 -8.44
C VAL A 143 22.43 -12.01 -7.32
N ASN A 144 21.99 -12.03 -6.06
CA ASN A 144 22.89 -11.99 -4.91
C ASN A 144 23.51 -13.37 -4.56
N ILE A 145 22.94 -14.46 -5.07
CA ILE A 145 23.46 -15.83 -4.85
C ILE A 145 24.46 -16.23 -5.95
N ILE A 146 24.26 -15.76 -7.17
CA ILE A 146 25.19 -15.92 -8.31
C ILE A 146 26.47 -15.14 -8.02
#